data_AF-A0A3R7A7C1-F1
#
_entry.id   AF-A0A3R7A7C1-F1
#
_cell.length_a   1.000
_cell.length_b   1.000
_cell.length_c   1.000
_cell.angle_alpha   90.00
_cell.angle_beta   90.00
_cell.angle_gamma   90.00
#
_symmetry.space_group_name_H-M   'P 1'
#
loop_
_entity.id
_entity.type
_entity.pdbx_description
1 polymer ?
#
loop_
_entity_poly.entity_id
_entity_poly.type
_entity_poly.pdbx_seq_one_letter_code
_entity_poly.pdbx_strand_id
1 'polypeptide(L)'
;MVAYVASSRPTIPWPREVTPTFCDTTYHESGYIKLPHKANDQYFYWYFESRSNPTDDPLVLWLEGGPGTSSIWALLNENGPCSIGDDGNSTQFNAHSWTNHANMIWIDQPTGVGFSFSGGRDDDHIEVDVGRNVYEFLLEFFQANPFYIPGQSYGGHY
;
A
#
# COMPACT_ATOMS: atom_id res chain seq x y z
N MET A 1 -29.10 6.35 16.31
CA MET A 1 -28.20 7.15 15.45
C MET A 1 -26.91 7.32 16.21
N VAL A 2 -25.94 6.43 15.98
CA VAL A 2 -24.63 6.51 16.63
C VAL A 2 -23.72 7.25 15.64
N ALA A 3 -23.41 8.50 15.96
CA ALA A 3 -22.40 9.25 15.24
C ALA A 3 -21.03 8.68 15.64
N TYR A 4 -20.35 8.02 14.72
CA TYR A 4 -18.92 7.78 14.85
C TYR A 4 -18.25 9.13 14.58
N VAL A 5 -17.88 9.82 15.65
CA VAL A 5 -16.92 10.92 15.57
C VAL A 5 -15.57 10.25 15.37
N ALA A 6 -15.06 10.24 14.14
CA ALA A 6 -13.66 9.91 13.88
C ALA A 6 -12.81 11.08 14.42
N SER A 7 -12.64 11.13 15.74
CA SER A 7 -11.71 12.05 16.39
C SER A 7 -10.31 11.46 16.29
N SER A 8 -9.41 12.27 15.74
CA SER A 8 -7.96 12.07 15.61
C SER A 8 -7.51 10.90 14.74
N ARG A 9 -6.55 11.21 13.83
CA ARG A 9 -5.75 10.24 13.09
C ARG A 9 -5.36 9.08 14.02
N PRO A 10 -5.40 7.80 13.58
CA PRO A 10 -4.62 6.78 14.26
C PRO A 10 -3.20 7.31 14.35
N THR A 11 -2.73 7.59 15.57
CA THR A 11 -1.31 7.83 15.77
C THR A 11 -0.68 6.47 15.55
N ILE A 12 -0.24 6.24 14.32
CA ILE A 12 0.55 5.06 13.98
C ILE A 12 1.69 5.04 14.99
N PRO A 13 1.82 4.00 15.83
CA PRO A 13 2.66 4.05 17.03
C PRO A 13 4.16 4.00 16.73
N TRP A 14 4.56 4.21 15.48
CA TRP A 14 5.93 4.15 15.01
C TRP A 14 6.50 5.55 14.74
N PRO A 15 7.80 5.80 15.00
CA PRO A 15 8.43 7.09 14.75
C PRO A 15 8.29 7.51 13.28
N ARG A 16 8.01 8.79 13.02
CA ARG A 16 8.04 9.35 11.67
C ARG A 16 9.48 9.51 11.20
N GLU A 17 10.07 8.46 10.65
CA GLU A 17 11.40 8.53 10.03
C GLU A 17 11.28 8.81 8.53
N VAL A 18 11.86 9.92 8.07
CA VAL A 18 12.13 10.14 6.65
C VAL A 18 13.54 9.61 6.40
N THR A 19 13.68 8.58 5.55
CA THR A 19 14.98 7.97 5.30
C THR A 19 15.82 8.89 4.40
N PRO A 20 17.04 9.31 4.80
CA PRO A 20 17.85 10.26 4.02
C PRO A 20 18.26 9.78 2.62
N THR A 21 18.06 8.48 2.33
CA THR A 21 18.45 7.81 1.08
C THR A 21 17.32 7.67 0.08
N PHE A 22 16.07 8.01 0.45
CA PHE A 22 14.94 7.99 -0.47
C PHE A 22 14.82 9.33 -1.20
N CYS A 23 14.49 9.32 -2.49
CA CYS A 23 14.55 10.50 -3.35
C CYS A 23 13.46 11.56 -3.06
N ASP A 24 12.51 11.25 -2.19
CA ASP A 24 11.40 12.11 -1.80
C ASP A 24 11.44 12.38 -0.29
N THR A 25 10.97 13.56 0.09
CA THR A 25 10.90 14.02 1.48
C THR A 25 9.54 13.78 2.12
N THR A 26 8.53 13.34 1.36
CA THR A 26 7.22 12.98 1.93
C THR A 26 7.35 11.86 2.96
N TYR A 27 6.54 11.93 4.00
CA TYR A 27 6.45 10.83 4.94
C TYR A 27 5.97 9.56 4.24
N HIS A 28 6.63 8.45 4.58
CA HIS A 28 6.29 7.14 4.08
C HIS A 28 6.63 6.09 5.14
N GLU A 29 5.96 4.96 5.06
CA GLU A 29 6.26 3.82 5.91
C GLU A 29 5.95 2.53 5.18
N SER A 30 6.68 1.48 5.52
CA SER A 30 6.44 0.16 5.01
C SER A 30 6.37 -0.82 6.17
N GLY A 31 5.53 -1.82 6.06
CA GLY A 31 5.38 -2.79 7.12
C GLY A 31 4.53 -3.96 6.70
N TYR A 32 4.08 -4.71 7.71
CA TYR A 32 3.31 -5.92 7.53
C TYR A 32 2.00 -5.80 8.31
N ILE A 33 0.89 -6.16 7.67
CA ILE A 33 -0.40 -6.34 8.32
C ILE A 33 -0.71 -7.83 8.37
N LYS A 34 -0.98 -8.31 9.58
CA LYS A 34 -1.39 -9.70 9.79
C LYS A 34 -2.84 -9.88 9.38
N LEU A 35 -3.11 -10.89 8.55
CA LEU A 35 -4.46 -11.22 8.11
C LEU A 35 -5.18 -12.08 9.17
N PRO A 36 -6.29 -11.62 9.76
CA PRO A 36 -6.94 -12.29 10.90
C PRO A 36 -7.56 -13.65 10.56
N HIS A 37 -7.90 -13.92 9.31
CA HIS A 37 -8.43 -15.23 8.87
C HIS A 37 -7.37 -16.22 8.38
N LYS A 38 -6.08 -15.89 8.52
CA LYS A 38 -4.96 -16.76 8.14
C LYS A 38 -4.16 -17.17 9.36
N ALA A 39 -3.39 -18.26 9.24
CA ALA A 39 -2.58 -18.76 10.34
C ALA A 39 -1.55 -17.70 10.80
N ASN A 40 -0.69 -17.27 9.89
CA ASN A 40 0.36 -16.28 10.12
C ASN A 40 0.71 -15.49 8.84
N ASP A 41 -0.25 -15.35 7.93
CA ASP A 41 -0.02 -14.64 6.67
C ASP A 41 0.02 -13.14 6.93
N GLN A 42 0.92 -12.47 6.21
CA GLN A 42 1.15 -11.05 6.35
C GLN A 42 1.28 -10.40 4.97
N TYR A 43 0.44 -9.39 4.73
CA TYR A 43 0.60 -8.54 3.56
C TYR A 43 1.58 -7.41 3.86
N PHE A 44 2.59 -7.33 3.01
CA PHE A 44 3.50 -6.20 2.97
C PHE A 44 2.80 -5.03 2.28
N TYR A 45 3.01 -3.84 2.84
CA TYR A 45 2.57 -2.59 2.26
C TYR A 45 3.69 -1.57 2.27
N TRP A 46 3.57 -0.59 1.38
CA TRP A 46 4.32 0.65 1.47
C TRP A 46 3.36 1.82 1.24
N TYR A 47 3.22 2.65 2.27
CA TYR A 47 2.38 3.83 2.31
C TYR A 47 3.20 5.10 2.10
N PHE A 48 2.64 6.07 1.37
CA PHE A 48 3.17 7.41 1.18
C PHE A 48 2.07 8.46 1.39
N GLU A 49 2.37 9.50 2.18
CA GLU A 49 1.52 10.68 2.30
C GLU A 49 1.48 11.47 0.98
N SER A 50 0.37 12.17 0.74
CA SER A 50 0.27 13.11 -0.38
C SER A 50 1.30 14.23 -0.25
N ARG A 51 1.94 14.61 -1.36
CA ARG A 51 2.79 15.81 -1.46
C ARG A 51 1.99 17.10 -1.34
N SER A 52 0.67 17.08 -1.60
CA SER A 52 -0.16 18.29 -1.56
C SER A 52 -0.79 18.52 -0.18
N ASN A 53 -1.84 17.78 0.18
CA ASN A 53 -2.45 17.88 1.50
C ASN A 53 -2.86 16.49 2.01
N PRO A 54 -1.97 15.78 2.73
CA PRO A 54 -2.24 14.43 3.25
C PRO A 54 -3.53 14.31 4.07
N THR A 55 -4.00 15.39 4.68
CA THR A 55 -5.21 15.36 5.53
C THR A 55 -6.49 15.32 4.70
N ASP A 56 -6.52 16.03 3.58
CA ASP A 56 -7.74 16.24 2.79
C ASP A 56 -7.74 15.44 1.48
N ASP A 57 -6.55 15.07 0.98
CA ASP A 57 -6.40 14.31 -0.24
C ASP A 57 -6.88 12.86 -0.09
N PRO A 58 -7.34 12.24 -1.20
CA PRO A 58 -7.89 10.90 -1.17
C PRO A 58 -6.84 9.85 -0.76
N LEU A 59 -7.34 8.73 -0.24
CA LEU A 59 -6.56 7.50 -0.09
C LEU A 59 -6.76 6.62 -1.32
N VAL A 60 -5.65 6.09 -1.85
CA VAL A 60 -5.65 5.23 -3.03
C VAL A 60 -4.88 3.95 -2.71
N LEU A 61 -5.54 2.80 -2.86
CA LEU A 61 -4.91 1.49 -2.78
C LEU A 61 -4.61 0.99 -4.20
N TRP A 62 -3.34 0.83 -4.54
CA TRP A 62 -2.92 0.29 -5.83
C TRP A 62 -2.78 -1.24 -5.79
N LEU A 63 -3.40 -1.91 -6.77
CA LEU A 63 -3.31 -3.35 -6.96
C LEU A 63 -2.64 -3.69 -8.29
N GLU A 64 -1.40 -4.17 -8.23
CA GLU A 64 -0.75 -4.77 -9.40
C GLU A 64 -1.32 -6.17 -9.68
N GLY A 65 -1.30 -6.56 -10.96
CA GLY A 65 -1.92 -7.79 -11.45
C GLY A 65 -0.99 -9.01 -11.48
N GLY A 66 -0.89 -9.62 -12.68
CA GLY A 66 -0.17 -10.86 -12.93
C GLY A 66 -1.11 -11.99 -13.38
N PRO A 67 -1.77 -12.73 -12.46
CA PRO A 67 -1.73 -12.60 -11.00
C PRO A 67 -0.36 -12.90 -10.38
N GLY A 68 -0.06 -12.32 -9.23
CA GLY A 68 1.16 -12.62 -8.47
C GLY A 68 2.34 -11.65 -8.68
N THR A 69 2.09 -10.46 -9.22
CA THR A 69 3.11 -9.42 -9.39
C THR A 69 3.12 -8.48 -8.20
N SER A 70 4.32 -8.13 -7.73
CA SER A 70 4.49 -7.19 -6.62
C SER A 70 4.07 -5.77 -7.02
N SER A 71 3.25 -5.12 -6.20
CA SER A 71 2.88 -3.71 -6.41
C SER A 71 4.03 -2.76 -6.13
N ILE A 72 5.10 -3.23 -5.46
CA ILE A 72 6.32 -2.45 -5.27
C ILE A 72 7.05 -2.23 -6.60
N TRP A 73 6.79 -3.08 -7.60
CA TRP A 73 7.27 -2.82 -8.96
C TRP A 73 6.65 -1.52 -9.52
N ALA A 74 5.32 -1.36 -9.42
CA ALA A 74 4.62 -0.15 -9.86
C ALA A 74 5.04 1.09 -9.06
N LEU A 75 5.25 0.93 -7.75
CA LEU A 75 5.79 1.97 -6.87
C LEU A 75 7.12 2.51 -7.42
N LEU A 76 8.04 1.62 -7.79
CA LEU A 76 9.41 2.00 -8.16
C LEU A 76 9.65 2.15 -9.68
N ASN A 77 8.66 1.93 -10.52
CA ASN A 77 8.81 1.99 -12.00
C ASN A 77 7.68 2.73 -12.72
N GLU A 78 6.54 2.99 -12.07
CA GLU A 78 5.38 3.59 -12.71
C GLU A 78 4.92 4.86 -11.99
N ASN A 79 4.08 4.71 -10.96
CA ASN A 79 3.30 5.80 -10.40
C ASN A 79 3.75 6.26 -9.00
N GLY A 80 4.75 5.61 -8.41
CA GLY A 80 5.28 6.02 -7.11
C GLY A 80 6.22 7.23 -7.17
N PRO A 81 6.63 7.74 -6.01
CA PRO A 81 7.34 9.02 -5.86
C PRO A 81 8.78 8.99 -6.37
N CYS A 82 9.35 7.79 -6.44
CA CYS A 82 10.73 7.54 -6.84
C CYS A 82 10.81 6.36 -7.79
N SER A 83 11.79 6.38 -8.70
CA SER A 83 12.20 5.20 -9.45
C SER A 83 13.58 4.70 -9.03
N ILE A 84 13.91 3.45 -9.35
CA ILE A 84 15.27 2.91 -9.15
C ILE A 84 16.22 3.65 -10.10
N GLY A 85 17.36 4.11 -9.57
CA GLY A 85 18.40 4.74 -10.39
C GLY A 85 19.20 3.72 -11.20
N ASP A 86 19.85 4.18 -12.28
CA ASP A 86 20.64 3.32 -13.19
C ASP A 86 21.78 2.55 -12.49
N ASP A 87 22.24 3.04 -11.33
CA ASP A 87 23.24 2.38 -10.50
C ASP A 87 22.69 1.21 -9.67
N GLY A 88 21.36 1.02 -9.66
CA GLY A 88 20.66 0.00 -8.89
C GLY A 88 20.71 0.21 -7.37
N ASN A 89 21.24 1.33 -6.90
CA ASN A 89 21.49 1.60 -5.48
C ASN A 89 20.98 2.98 -5.01
N SER A 90 20.61 3.84 -5.96
CA SER A 90 19.98 5.13 -5.71
C SER A 90 18.52 5.13 -6.13
N THR A 91 17.80 6.18 -5.75
CA THR A 91 16.44 6.46 -6.23
C THR A 91 16.40 7.82 -6.92
N GLN A 92 15.57 7.95 -7.96
CA GLN A 92 15.40 9.17 -8.74
C GLN A 92 13.98 9.73 -8.58
N PHE A 93 13.87 11.06 -8.44
CA PHE A 93 12.59 11.74 -8.21
C PHE A 93 11.65 11.64 -9.41
N ASN A 94 10.42 11.16 -9.16
CA ASN A 94 9.36 11.13 -10.14
C ASN A 94 8.44 12.36 -10.02
N ALA A 95 8.55 13.30 -10.95
CA ALA A 95 7.72 14.50 -11.01
C ALA A 95 6.24 14.22 -11.33
N HIS A 96 5.92 13.04 -11.89
CA HIS A 96 4.57 12.64 -12.31
C HIS A 96 3.93 11.62 -11.36
N SER A 97 4.47 11.46 -10.15
CA SER A 97 3.94 10.54 -9.17
C SER A 97 2.49 10.85 -8.79
N TRP A 98 1.73 9.80 -8.51
CA TRP A 98 0.38 9.91 -7.98
C TRP A 98 0.35 10.47 -6.55
N THR A 99 1.45 10.38 -5.81
CA THR A 99 1.58 11.04 -4.50
C THR A 99 1.50 12.55 -4.62
N ASN A 100 1.56 13.15 -5.82
CA ASN A 100 1.31 14.59 -6.01
C ASN A 100 -0.07 15.03 -5.46
N HIS A 101 -1.07 14.15 -5.47
CA HIS A 101 -2.46 14.49 -5.15
C HIS A 101 -3.22 13.40 -4.36
N ALA A 102 -2.53 12.39 -3.85
CA ALA A 102 -3.16 11.29 -3.12
C ALA A 102 -2.22 10.69 -2.08
N ASN A 103 -2.81 10.25 -0.99
CA ASN A 103 -2.18 9.29 -0.10
C ASN A 103 -2.21 7.93 -0.79
N MET A 104 -1.06 7.28 -0.96
CA MET A 104 -0.95 6.06 -1.76
C MET A 104 -0.53 4.87 -0.90
N ILE A 105 -1.17 3.72 -1.09
CA ILE A 105 -0.74 2.43 -0.55
C ILE A 105 -0.51 1.48 -1.72
N TRP A 106 0.68 0.90 -1.79
CA TRP A 106 0.94 -0.27 -2.64
C TRP A 106 0.99 -1.50 -1.75
N ILE A 107 0.24 -2.55 -2.10
CA ILE A 107 0.25 -3.81 -1.37
C ILE A 107 0.76 -4.95 -2.23
N ASP A 108 1.56 -5.81 -1.64
CA ASP A 108 1.90 -7.09 -2.25
C ASP A 108 0.82 -8.12 -1.90
N GLN A 109 0.11 -8.60 -2.91
CA GLN A 109 -0.97 -9.57 -2.76
C GLN A 109 -1.02 -10.48 -4.00
N PRO A 110 -1.52 -11.73 -3.87
CA PRO A 110 -1.92 -12.42 -2.65
C PRO A 110 -0.72 -12.86 -1.78
N THR A 111 -0.95 -13.75 -0.80
CA THR A 111 0.12 -14.28 0.06
C THR A 111 1.24 -14.92 -0.80
N GLY A 112 2.50 -14.64 -0.46
CA GLY A 112 3.66 -15.15 -1.20
C GLY A 112 4.14 -14.26 -2.36
N VAL A 113 3.43 -13.18 -2.67
CA VAL A 113 3.84 -12.19 -3.67
C VAL A 113 4.80 -11.18 -3.06
N GLY A 114 5.88 -10.85 -3.79
CA GLY A 114 6.82 -9.81 -3.41
C GLY A 114 7.39 -10.05 -2.01
N PHE A 115 7.12 -9.13 -1.09
CA PHE A 115 7.53 -9.24 0.31
C PHE A 115 6.46 -9.90 1.22
N SER A 116 5.23 -10.09 0.74
CA SER A 116 4.16 -10.76 1.50
C SER A 116 4.44 -12.24 1.68
N PHE A 117 4.19 -12.77 2.88
CA PHE A 117 4.57 -14.15 3.20
C PHE A 117 3.53 -14.86 4.07
N SER A 118 3.56 -16.19 4.03
CA SER A 118 2.82 -17.06 4.95
C SER A 118 3.75 -17.60 6.03
N GLY A 119 3.29 -17.60 7.28
CA GLY A 119 3.93 -18.36 8.36
C GLY A 119 3.41 -19.81 8.49
N GLY A 120 2.69 -20.32 7.48
CA GLY A 120 2.04 -21.63 7.49
C GLY A 120 1.68 -22.12 6.09
N ARG A 121 0.50 -22.76 5.97
CA ARG A 121 -0.07 -23.11 4.67
C ARG A 121 -0.88 -21.92 4.16
N ASP A 122 -0.60 -21.48 2.94
CA ASP A 122 -1.44 -20.53 2.24
C ASP A 122 -2.70 -21.24 1.71
N ASP A 123 -3.84 -20.70 2.11
CA ASP A 123 -5.17 -21.19 1.75
C ASP A 123 -5.90 -20.25 0.75
N ASP A 124 -5.18 -19.32 0.07
CA ASP A 124 -5.78 -18.55 -1.03
C ASP A 124 -5.96 -19.48 -2.24
N HIS A 125 -7.21 -19.80 -2.57
CA HIS A 125 -7.54 -20.75 -3.64
C HIS A 125 -8.32 -20.12 -4.79
N ILE A 126 -9.00 -19.00 -4.53
CA ILE A 126 -9.80 -18.25 -5.50
C ILE A 126 -9.77 -16.75 -5.18
N GLU A 127 -10.22 -15.91 -6.12
CA GLU A 127 -10.25 -14.45 -6.01
C GLU A 127 -11.08 -13.96 -4.82
N VAL A 128 -12.12 -14.72 -4.43
CA VAL A 128 -12.95 -14.39 -3.25
C VAL A 128 -12.13 -14.41 -1.96
N ASP A 129 -11.16 -15.32 -1.84
CA ASP A 129 -10.27 -15.37 -0.68
C ASP A 129 -9.33 -14.15 -0.66
N VAL A 130 -8.77 -13.80 -1.81
CA VAL A 130 -7.90 -12.63 -1.98
C VAL A 130 -8.65 -11.34 -1.64
N GLY A 131 -9.85 -11.14 -2.21
CA GLY A 131 -10.67 -9.97 -1.94
C GLY A 131 -11.05 -9.82 -0.46
N ARG A 132 -11.30 -10.93 0.24
CA ARG A 132 -11.52 -10.93 1.70
C ARG A 132 -10.27 -10.45 2.45
N ASN A 133 -9.10 -10.96 2.10
CA ASN A 133 -7.84 -10.57 2.74
C ASN A 133 -7.51 -9.08 2.49
N VAL A 134 -7.74 -8.57 1.27
CA VAL A 134 -7.56 -7.16 0.93
C VAL A 134 -8.55 -6.28 1.70
N TYR A 135 -9.79 -6.73 1.86
CA TYR A 135 -10.77 -6.03 2.72
C TYR A 135 -10.30 -5.93 4.17
N GLU A 136 -9.77 -7.02 4.74
CA GLU A 136 -9.24 -7.03 6.10
C GLU A 136 -8.04 -6.11 6.27
N PHE A 137 -7.12 -6.14 5.31
CA PHE A 137 -6.00 -5.21 5.24
C PHE A 137 -6.49 -3.75 5.27
N LEU A 138 -7.53 -3.42 4.49
CA LEU A 138 -8.07 -2.07 4.40
C LEU A 138 -8.71 -1.56 5.68
N LEU A 139 -9.24 -2.45 6.52
CA LEU A 139 -9.82 -2.04 7.81
C LEU A 139 -8.78 -1.39 8.74
N GLU A 140 -7.50 -1.70 8.58
CA GLU A 140 -6.40 -1.08 9.35
C GLU A 140 -6.08 0.35 8.86
N PHE A 141 -6.42 0.70 7.62
CA PHE A 141 -6.09 1.99 6.99
C PHE A 141 -7.30 2.91 6.78
N PHE A 142 -8.51 2.47 7.13
CA PHE A 142 -9.71 3.21 6.78
C PHE A 142 -9.79 4.56 7.51
N GLN A 143 -9.94 5.63 6.72
CA GLN A 143 -10.07 7.00 7.20
C GLN A 143 -11.26 7.68 6.51
N ALA A 144 -11.71 8.81 7.05
CA ALA A 144 -12.89 9.54 6.55
C ALA A 144 -12.66 10.32 5.23
N ASN A 145 -11.66 9.95 4.43
CA ASN A 145 -11.31 10.59 3.16
C ASN A 145 -11.90 9.82 1.98
N PRO A 146 -12.09 10.45 0.81
CA PRO A 146 -12.44 9.73 -0.41
C PRO A 146 -11.42 8.60 -0.67
N PHE A 147 -11.93 7.43 -1.04
CA PHE A 147 -11.12 6.21 -1.18
C PHE A 147 -11.34 5.55 -2.54
N TYR A 148 -10.24 5.14 -3.18
CA TYR A 148 -10.25 4.51 -4.51
C TYR A 148 -9.34 3.29 -4.55
N ILE A 149 -9.75 2.26 -5.32
CA ILE A 149 -8.95 1.06 -5.58
C ILE A 149 -8.75 0.92 -7.10
N PRO A 150 -7.77 1.60 -7.68
CA PRO A 150 -7.30 1.32 -9.02
C PRO A 150 -6.44 0.05 -9.05
N GLY A 151 -6.44 -0.62 -10.21
CA GLY A 151 -5.56 -1.76 -10.44
C GLY A 151 -5.14 -1.87 -11.90
N GLN A 152 -4.05 -2.61 -12.12
CA GLN A 152 -3.47 -2.84 -13.44
C GLN A 152 -3.54 -4.32 -13.82
N SER A 153 -3.83 -4.60 -15.10
CA SER A 153 -3.89 -5.97 -15.64
C SER A 153 -4.91 -6.85 -14.89
N TYR A 154 -4.49 -7.99 -14.30
CA TYR A 154 -5.36 -8.83 -13.46
C TYR A 154 -5.91 -8.09 -12.22
N GLY A 155 -5.35 -6.93 -11.87
CA GLY A 155 -5.93 -5.99 -10.90
C GLY A 155 -7.34 -5.52 -11.25
N GLY A 156 -7.82 -5.70 -12.48
CA GLY A 156 -9.23 -5.51 -12.83
C GLY A 156 -10.17 -6.65 -12.42
N HIS A 157 -9.63 -7.78 -11.93
CA HIS A 157 -10.40 -8.94 -11.44
C HIS A 157 -10.37 -9.07 -9.90
N TYR A 158 -9.30 -8.61 -9.25
CA TYR A 158 -9.18 -8.55 -7.79
C TYR A 158 -10.26 -7.67 -7.16
#